data_AF-A0A2A6B5J5-F1
#
_entry.id   AF-A0A2A6B5J5-F1
#
_cell.length_a   1.000
_cell.length_b   1.000
_cell.length_c   1.000
_cell.angle_alpha   90.00
_cell.angle_beta   90.00
_cell.angle_gamma   90.00
#
_symmetry.space_group_name_H-M   'P 1'
#
loop_
_entity.id
_entity.type
_entity.pdbx_description
1 polymer ?
#
loop_
_entity_poly.entity_id
_entity_poly.type
_entity_poly.pdbx_seq_one_letter_code
_entity_poly.pdbx_strand_id
1 'polypeptide(L)'
;MSFEVEMNLTILPSDVIRKLISVEDESLPSIRSISRRWNKLCMDHFTQRKQIPTIESVYFHRDLLDQKTIKICMKKKYLKYLETMKYRISCIPNTSDLIELSHRYPSDSSVFQGKLRFDVASIFKRCPNIERLEMSLGRIDCSERKAELLEIVGLSRNGSVKNLVFSRLDYFCVETAYVISPRWYQLAEEPLNNREQLLRYAKFVPFFKELSSSVPKIAVELSDPAIVLETKGGYGFWNRVANNLQRDNPVTVKMRTKNQH
;
A
#
# COMPACT_ATOMS: atom_id res chain seq x y z
N MET A 1 16.57 58.30 -19.02
CA MET A 1 15.96 57.39 -18.04
C MET A 1 15.92 56.00 -18.67
N SER A 2 16.86 55.14 -18.32
CA SER A 2 16.83 53.73 -18.70
C SER A 2 15.87 53.01 -17.76
N PHE A 3 14.79 52.45 -18.30
CA PHE A 3 13.94 51.53 -17.56
C PHE A 3 14.68 50.20 -17.47
N GLU A 4 15.29 49.93 -16.32
CA GLU A 4 15.67 48.55 -15.97
C GLU A 4 14.38 47.77 -15.78
N VAL A 5 14.01 46.99 -16.79
CA VAL A 5 12.92 46.03 -16.68
C VAL A 5 13.42 44.90 -15.80
N GLU A 6 13.08 44.95 -14.52
CA GLU A 6 13.39 43.89 -13.56
C GLU A 6 12.64 42.61 -13.97
N MET A 7 13.36 41.68 -14.59
CA MET A 7 12.77 40.41 -15.03
C MET A 7 12.54 39.51 -13.82
N ASN A 8 11.28 39.45 -13.37
CA ASN A 8 10.88 38.54 -12.31
C ASN A 8 10.38 37.20 -12.90
N LEU A 9 10.95 36.08 -12.43
CA LEU A 9 10.59 34.72 -12.84
C LEU A 9 9.10 34.39 -12.65
N THR A 10 8.39 35.13 -11.79
CA THR A 10 6.95 34.95 -11.55
C THR A 10 6.07 35.40 -12.73
N ILE A 11 6.58 36.30 -13.58
CA ILE A 11 5.84 36.90 -14.70
C ILE A 11 6.03 36.10 -16.00
N LEU A 12 6.91 35.09 -16.01
CA LEU A 12 7.17 34.30 -17.22
C LEU A 12 5.89 33.64 -17.76
N PRO A 13 5.74 33.55 -19.09
CA PRO A 13 4.69 32.75 -19.72
C PRO A 13 4.74 31.27 -19.28
N SER A 14 3.57 30.63 -19.18
CA SER A 14 3.46 29.27 -18.61
C SER A 14 4.19 28.20 -19.43
N ASP A 15 4.26 28.37 -20.75
CA ASP A 15 5.01 27.55 -21.69
C ASP A 15 6.53 27.65 -21.47
N VAL A 16 7.06 28.86 -21.24
CA VAL A 16 8.46 29.07 -20.88
C VAL A 16 8.79 28.39 -19.56
N ILE A 17 7.94 28.55 -18.54
CA ILE A 17 8.09 27.87 -17.24
C ILE A 17 8.11 26.35 -17.41
N ARG A 18 7.17 25.77 -18.19
CA ARG A 18 7.16 24.33 -18.47
C ARG A 18 8.40 23.84 -19.21
N LYS A 19 8.98 24.68 -20.08
CA LYS A 19 10.21 24.38 -20.80
C LYS A 19 11.41 24.38 -19.86
N LEU A 20 11.50 25.35 -18.94
CA LEU A 20 12.52 25.38 -17.88
C LEU A 20 12.41 24.14 -16.97
N ILE A 21 11.20 23.81 -16.50
CA ILE A 21 10.93 22.60 -15.70
C ILE A 21 11.39 21.35 -16.45
N SER A 22 11.19 21.28 -17.77
CA SER A 22 11.58 20.10 -18.56
C SER A 22 13.08 19.94 -18.79
N VAL A 23 13.85 21.01 -18.66
CA VAL A 23 15.30 21.00 -18.83
C VAL A 23 15.98 20.64 -17.51
N GLU A 24 15.42 21.08 -16.39
CA GLU A 24 15.99 20.87 -15.06
C GLU A 24 15.27 19.79 -14.24
N ASP A 25 15.29 18.54 -14.70
CA ASP A 25 14.73 17.39 -13.94
C ASP A 25 15.37 17.22 -12.54
N GLU A 26 16.56 17.79 -12.32
CA GLU A 26 17.29 17.67 -11.06
C GLU A 26 16.92 18.70 -9.99
N SER A 27 16.55 19.94 -10.36
CA SER A 27 16.35 21.09 -9.43
C SER A 27 14.90 21.30 -8.98
N LEU A 28 14.01 20.34 -9.23
CA LEU A 28 12.56 20.46 -9.04
C LEU A 28 12.09 20.97 -7.66
N PRO A 29 12.68 20.57 -6.51
CA PRO A 29 12.28 21.13 -5.22
C PRO A 29 12.47 22.66 -5.18
N SER A 30 13.58 23.16 -5.70
CA SER A 30 13.92 24.58 -5.77
C SER A 30 12.94 25.30 -6.69
N ILE A 31 12.67 24.75 -7.88
CA ILE A 31 11.73 25.33 -8.85
C ILE A 31 10.32 25.48 -8.25
N ARG A 32 9.85 24.48 -7.49
CA ARG A 32 8.53 24.52 -6.85
C ARG A 32 8.41 25.60 -5.77
N SER A 33 9.52 26.02 -5.16
CA SER A 33 9.53 27.08 -4.15
C SER A 33 9.46 28.51 -4.71
N ILE A 34 9.62 28.70 -6.02
CA ILE A 34 9.62 30.04 -6.66
C ILE A 34 8.29 30.76 -6.44
N SER A 35 7.16 30.10 -6.72
CA SER A 35 5.83 30.63 -6.42
C SER A 35 4.73 29.57 -6.46
N ARG A 36 3.54 29.90 -5.96
CA ARG A 36 2.36 29.02 -6.08
C ARG A 36 2.04 28.65 -7.53
N ARG A 37 2.24 29.58 -8.47
CA ARG A 37 2.02 29.35 -9.92
C ARG A 37 3.03 28.35 -10.47
N TRP A 38 4.30 28.48 -10.11
CA TRP A 38 5.36 27.54 -10.50
C TRP A 38 5.11 26.14 -9.94
N ASN A 39 4.75 26.04 -8.65
CA ASN A 39 4.38 24.75 -8.05
C ASN A 39 3.20 24.10 -8.79
N LYS A 40 2.15 24.86 -9.13
CA LYS A 40 1.01 24.33 -9.91
C LYS A 40 1.46 23.82 -11.27
N LEU A 41 2.22 24.62 -12.04
CA LEU A 41 2.69 24.22 -13.37
C LEU A 41 3.64 23.01 -13.33
N CYS A 42 4.47 22.89 -12.30
CA CYS A 42 5.26 21.69 -12.05
C CYS A 42 4.36 20.47 -11.86
N MET A 43 3.37 20.55 -10.97
CA MET A 43 2.45 19.44 -10.71
C MET A 43 1.66 19.04 -11.96
N ASP A 44 1.19 20.02 -12.75
CA ASP A 44 0.48 19.78 -14.01
C ASP A 44 1.39 19.07 -15.01
N HIS A 45 2.64 19.52 -15.14
CA HIS A 45 3.64 18.93 -16.03
C HIS A 45 3.98 17.48 -15.66
N PHE A 46 4.15 17.17 -14.36
CA PHE A 46 4.39 15.80 -13.91
C PHE A 46 3.21 14.87 -14.15
N THR A 47 2.00 15.39 -13.95
CA THR A 47 0.77 14.64 -14.20
C THR A 47 0.69 14.23 -15.67
N GLN A 48 1.13 15.11 -16.59
CA GLN A 48 1.11 14.85 -18.04
C GLN A 48 2.25 13.95 -18.52
N ARG A 49 3.46 14.04 -17.93
CA ARG A 49 4.66 13.36 -18.46
C ARG A 49 4.86 11.91 -18.06
N LYS A 50 3.97 11.29 -17.26
CA LYS A 50 4.18 9.93 -16.70
C LYS A 50 5.48 9.76 -15.90
N GLN A 51 6.19 10.84 -15.59
CA GLN A 51 7.45 10.82 -14.82
C GLN A 51 7.22 10.83 -13.30
N ILE A 52 5.99 10.58 -12.87
CA ILE A 52 5.68 10.45 -11.46
C ILE A 52 6.48 9.27 -10.89
N PRO A 53 7.19 9.46 -9.76
CA PRO A 53 7.89 8.36 -9.10
C PRO A 53 6.92 7.21 -8.85
N THR A 54 7.27 6.04 -9.36
CA THR A 54 6.55 4.81 -9.04
C THR A 54 7.23 4.19 -7.84
N ILE A 55 6.45 3.92 -6.79
CA ILE A 55 6.92 3.14 -5.65
C ILE A 55 6.86 1.67 -6.05
N GLU A 56 8.01 0.99 -5.96
CA GLU A 56 8.11 -0.43 -6.32
C GLU A 56 7.33 -1.29 -5.31
N SER A 57 7.48 -1.00 -4.02
CA SER A 57 6.64 -1.63 -3.01
C SER A 57 6.44 -0.79 -1.76
N VAL A 58 5.24 -0.83 -1.19
CA VAL A 58 4.96 -0.38 0.19
C VAL A 58 4.60 -1.61 1.00
N TYR A 59 5.27 -1.82 2.13
CA TYR A 59 5.04 -2.95 3.02
C TYR A 59 4.65 -2.45 4.40
N PHE A 60 3.46 -2.82 4.84
CA PHE A 60 2.96 -2.58 6.18
C PHE A 60 3.16 -3.84 6.99
N HIS A 61 3.97 -3.74 8.04
CA HIS A 61 4.27 -4.85 8.93
C HIS A 61 3.96 -4.48 10.37
N ARG A 62 3.52 -5.48 11.13
CA ARG A 62 3.41 -5.38 12.57
C ARG A 62 4.22 -6.52 13.16
N ASP A 63 5.18 -6.18 14.02
CA ASP A 63 6.05 -7.17 14.64
C ASP A 63 5.40 -7.80 15.89
N LEU A 64 6.14 -8.68 16.57
CA LEU A 64 5.66 -9.40 17.76
C LEU A 64 5.50 -8.50 18.98
N LEU A 65 6.08 -7.30 18.97
CA LEU A 65 5.97 -6.29 20.02
C LEU A 65 4.85 -5.28 19.71
N ASP A 66 3.97 -5.62 18.77
CA ASP A 66 2.90 -4.76 18.26
C ASP A 66 3.41 -3.49 17.55
N GLN A 67 4.71 -3.38 17.27
CA GLN A 67 5.26 -2.21 16.62
C GLN A 67 4.90 -2.24 15.14
N LYS A 68 4.39 -1.12 14.67
CA LYS A 68 3.97 -0.96 13.28
C LYS A 68 5.12 -0.37 12.50
N THR A 69 5.50 -1.04 11.43
CA THR A 69 6.57 -0.65 10.53
C THR A 69 5.99 -0.42 9.14
N ILE A 70 6.25 0.76 8.59
CA ILE A 70 6.12 0.98 7.15
C ILE A 70 7.50 0.80 6.54
N LYS A 71 7.56 0.06 5.44
CA LYS A 71 8.70 0.02 4.53
C LYS A 71 8.28 0.48 3.14
N ILE A 72 9.11 1.28 2.49
CA ILE A 72 8.87 1.81 1.15
C ILE A 72 10.11 1.53 0.32
N CYS A 73 9.93 0.78 -0.76
CA CYS A 73 10.99 0.46 -1.71
C CYS A 73 10.78 1.26 -2.98
N MET A 74 11.81 1.97 -3.42
CA MET A 74 11.76 2.80 -4.63
C MET A 74 13.15 3.03 -5.20
N LYS A 75 13.22 3.58 -6.42
CA LYS A 75 14.50 3.91 -7.06
C LYS A 75 15.19 5.07 -6.33
N LYS A 76 16.51 4.96 -6.13
CA LYS A 76 17.35 5.95 -5.43
C LYS A 76 17.18 7.38 -5.98
N LYS A 77 17.03 7.54 -7.30
CA LYS A 77 16.82 8.84 -7.95
C LYS A 77 15.57 9.59 -7.48
N TYR A 78 14.61 8.88 -6.90
CA TYR A 78 13.37 9.46 -6.39
C TYR A 78 13.42 9.79 -4.89
N LEU A 79 14.53 9.53 -4.20
CA LEU A 79 14.68 9.83 -2.76
C LEU A 79 14.35 11.30 -2.45
N LYS A 80 14.74 12.22 -3.34
CA LYS A 80 14.49 13.65 -3.21
C LYS A 80 13.02 14.04 -3.08
N TYR A 81 12.10 13.20 -3.57
CA TYR A 81 10.66 13.44 -3.46
C TYR A 81 10.13 13.21 -2.04
N LEU A 82 10.86 12.48 -1.20
CA LEU A 82 10.47 12.09 0.16
C LEU A 82 11.27 12.79 1.26
N GLU A 83 12.18 13.71 0.92
CA GLU A 83 13.13 14.39 1.84
C GLU A 83 12.51 15.01 3.11
N THR A 84 11.22 15.32 3.12
CA THR A 84 10.55 15.87 4.30
C THR A 84 10.27 14.85 5.41
N MET A 85 10.54 13.57 5.19
CA MET A 85 10.19 12.52 6.13
C MET A 85 11.41 11.89 6.80
N LYS A 86 11.31 11.72 8.12
CA LYS A 86 12.35 11.11 8.96
C LYS A 86 12.33 9.58 8.83
N TYR A 87 12.68 9.07 7.65
CA TYR A 87 12.83 7.64 7.42
C TYR A 87 14.27 7.18 7.70
N ARG A 88 14.42 5.95 8.18
CA ARG A 88 15.70 5.25 8.12
C ARG A 88 15.89 4.75 6.70
N ILE A 89 17.02 5.12 6.09
CA ILE A 89 17.37 4.70 4.73
C ILE A 89 18.28 3.49 4.82
N SER A 90 17.94 2.41 4.13
CA SER A 90 18.80 1.25 3.92
C SER A 90 18.91 0.93 2.44
N CYS A 91 20.06 0.40 2.03
CA CYS A 91 20.24 -0.14 0.68
C CYS A 91 19.75 -1.59 0.65
N ILE A 92 19.05 -1.98 -0.41
CA ILE A 92 18.61 -3.37 -0.58
C ILE A 92 19.77 -4.14 -1.24
N PRO A 93 20.29 -5.21 -0.61
CA PRO A 93 21.34 -6.04 -1.18
C PRO A 93 20.92 -6.57 -2.56
N ASN A 94 21.87 -6.64 -3.50
CA ASN A 94 21.66 -7.19 -4.85
C ASN A 94 20.80 -6.34 -5.81
N THR A 95 20.40 -5.14 -5.42
CA THR A 95 19.76 -4.17 -6.32
C THR A 95 20.46 -2.82 -6.21
N SER A 96 21.29 -2.46 -7.20
CA SER A 96 22.09 -1.22 -7.18
C SER A 96 21.24 0.06 -7.10
N ASP A 97 20.01 -0.01 -7.60
CA ASP A 97 19.21 1.19 -7.87
C ASP A 97 18.07 1.39 -6.88
N LEU A 98 17.79 0.42 -6.00
CA LEU A 98 16.68 0.48 -5.06
C LEU A 98 17.14 0.81 -3.63
N ILE A 99 16.32 1.61 -2.98
CA ILE A 99 16.46 1.96 -1.57
C ILE A 99 15.21 1.51 -0.82
N GLU A 100 15.39 1.11 0.43
CA GLU A 100 14.32 0.86 1.39
C GLU A 100 14.29 2.01 2.40
N LEU A 101 13.12 2.62 2.56
CA LEU A 101 12.83 3.59 3.61
C LEU A 101 11.98 2.89 4.65
N SER A 102 12.42 2.90 5.91
CA SER A 102 11.69 2.28 7.00
C SER A 102 11.39 3.26 8.12
N HIS A 103 10.15 3.25 8.61
CA HIS A 103 9.76 3.95 9.83
C HIS A 103 9.02 2.99 10.74
N ARG A 104 9.43 3.00 12.02
CA ARG A 104 8.74 2.27 13.07
C ARG A 104 7.95 3.25 13.90
N TYR A 105 6.72 2.89 14.16
CA TYR A 105 5.85 3.63 15.04
C TYR A 105 5.62 2.81 16.32
N PRO A 106 5.59 3.47 17.49
CA PRO A 106 5.25 2.82 18.73
C PRO A 106 3.81 2.29 18.70
N SER A 107 3.59 1.13 19.35
CA SER A 107 2.31 0.42 19.41
C SER A 107 1.23 1.22 20.15
N ASP A 108 1.67 2.03 21.10
CA ASP A 108 0.80 2.73 22.04
C ASP A 108 0.58 4.17 21.57
N SER A 109 -0.57 4.47 20.96
CA SER A 109 -1.24 5.80 20.99
C SER A 109 -2.29 5.97 19.89
N SER A 110 -3.39 6.64 20.20
CA SER A 110 -4.26 7.29 19.20
C SER A 110 -3.51 8.26 18.28
N VAL A 111 -2.37 8.79 18.74
CA VAL A 111 -1.40 9.59 17.98
C VAL A 111 -0.81 8.80 16.79
N PHE A 112 -0.70 7.48 16.92
CA PHE A 112 -0.27 6.58 15.85
C PHE A 112 -1.11 6.74 14.59
N GLN A 113 -2.45 6.65 14.72
CA GLN A 113 -3.34 6.67 13.56
C GLN A 113 -3.22 7.99 12.82
N GLY A 114 -3.18 9.12 13.55
CA GLY A 114 -3.02 10.45 12.94
C GLY A 114 -1.71 10.61 12.18
N LYS A 115 -0.58 10.20 12.78
CA LYS A 115 0.74 10.38 12.17
C LYS A 115 1.00 9.42 11.01
N LEU A 116 0.69 8.13 11.20
CA LEU A 116 0.77 7.13 10.13
C LEU A 116 -0.06 7.58 8.93
N ARG A 117 -1.31 7.97 9.18
CA ARG A 117 -2.22 8.44 8.13
C ARG A 117 -1.64 9.64 7.41
N PHE A 118 -1.10 10.62 8.14
CA PHE A 118 -0.49 11.80 7.52
C PHE A 118 0.71 11.44 6.65
N ASP A 119 1.61 10.58 7.16
CA ASP A 119 2.80 10.15 6.43
C ASP A 119 2.42 9.36 5.17
N VAL A 120 1.54 8.36 5.29
CA VAL A 120 1.05 7.55 4.16
C VAL A 120 0.31 8.42 3.14
N ALA A 121 -0.60 9.28 3.59
CA ALA A 121 -1.32 10.20 2.70
C ALA A 121 -0.35 11.11 1.94
N SER A 122 0.66 11.64 2.62
CA SER A 122 1.67 12.51 2.02
C SER A 122 2.55 11.76 1.01
N ILE A 123 2.91 10.50 1.28
CA ILE A 123 3.61 9.64 0.30
C ILE A 123 2.74 9.41 -0.92
N PHE A 124 1.49 8.96 -0.72
CA PHE A 124 0.61 8.57 -1.82
C PHE A 124 0.21 9.79 -2.66
N LYS A 125 0.09 10.96 -2.04
CA LYS A 125 -0.10 12.23 -2.75
C LYS A 125 1.08 12.61 -3.64
N ARG A 126 2.31 12.26 -3.24
CA ARG A 126 3.53 12.57 -4.01
C ARG A 126 3.87 11.49 -5.04
N CYS A 127 3.56 10.25 -4.72
CA CYS A 127 3.85 9.07 -5.52
C CYS A 127 2.55 8.26 -5.69
N PRO A 128 1.60 8.73 -6.52
CA PRO A 128 0.31 8.07 -6.69
C PRO A 128 0.42 6.70 -7.34
N ASN A 129 1.54 6.33 -7.96
CA ASN A 129 1.69 5.02 -8.60
C ASN A 129 2.45 4.07 -7.68
N ILE A 130 1.80 3.00 -7.26
CA ILE A 130 2.35 1.97 -6.38
C ILE A 130 2.22 0.63 -7.11
N GLU A 131 3.36 0.03 -7.42
CA GLU A 131 3.41 -1.25 -8.13
C GLU A 131 2.93 -2.39 -7.21
N ARG A 132 3.34 -2.39 -5.93
CA ARG A 132 2.94 -3.40 -4.95
C ARG A 132 2.65 -2.76 -3.59
N LEU A 133 1.46 -2.99 -3.05
CA LEU A 133 1.10 -2.67 -1.67
C LEU A 133 0.92 -3.98 -0.93
N GLU A 134 1.77 -4.26 0.04
CA GLU A 134 1.72 -5.49 0.83
C GLU A 134 1.40 -5.17 2.29
N MET A 135 0.47 -5.93 2.87
CA MET A 135 0.04 -5.80 4.25
C MET A 135 0.18 -7.13 4.98
N SER A 136 1.03 -7.14 6.02
CA SER A 136 1.27 -8.30 6.87
C SER A 136 0.26 -8.32 8.02
N LEU A 137 -0.66 -9.27 7.96
CA LEU A 137 -1.80 -9.43 8.88
C LEU A 137 -1.51 -10.42 10.01
N GLY A 138 -0.41 -10.27 10.77
CA GLY A 138 0.01 -11.20 11.85
C GLY A 138 -1.02 -11.47 12.98
N ARG A 139 -0.61 -11.96 14.16
CA ARG A 139 -1.53 -12.42 15.23
C ARG A 139 -2.31 -11.33 15.99
N ILE A 140 -3.34 -10.66 15.43
CA ILE A 140 -4.19 -9.71 16.20
C ILE A 140 -5.64 -9.68 15.71
N ASP A 141 -6.56 -9.41 16.65
CA ASP A 141 -8.01 -9.22 16.46
C ASP A 141 -8.35 -8.39 15.21
N CYS A 142 -9.24 -8.91 14.37
CA CYS A 142 -9.52 -8.29 13.07
C CYS A 142 -10.49 -7.12 13.13
N SER A 143 -11.11 -6.85 14.29
CA SER A 143 -11.97 -5.68 14.49
C SER A 143 -11.18 -4.36 14.30
N GLU A 144 -10.08 -4.19 15.04
CA GLU A 144 -9.18 -3.04 14.94
C GLU A 144 -8.51 -2.96 13.56
N ARG A 145 -8.18 -4.12 12.99
CA ARG A 145 -7.53 -4.17 11.67
C ARG A 145 -8.45 -3.84 10.52
N LYS A 146 -9.76 -4.07 10.64
CA LYS A 146 -10.70 -3.64 9.60
C LYS A 146 -10.60 -2.14 9.38
N ALA A 147 -10.58 -1.34 10.46
CA ALA A 147 -10.45 0.10 10.38
C ALA A 147 -9.11 0.53 9.77
N GLU A 148 -7.99 -0.07 10.22
CA GLU A 148 -6.65 0.20 9.70
C GLU A 148 -6.52 -0.16 8.21
N LEU A 149 -7.05 -1.32 7.80
CA LEU A 149 -7.06 -1.74 6.41
C LEU A 149 -7.91 -0.83 5.54
N LEU A 150 -9.13 -0.50 5.97
CA LEU A 150 -10.00 0.43 5.27
C LEU A 150 -9.38 1.81 5.16
N GLU A 151 -8.61 2.24 6.17
CA GLU A 151 -7.88 3.50 6.15
C GLU A 151 -6.74 3.46 5.13
N ILE A 152 -5.86 2.47 5.18
CA ILE A 152 -4.75 2.33 4.22
C ILE A 152 -5.28 2.23 2.79
N VAL A 153 -6.34 1.45 2.58
CA VAL A 153 -6.99 1.35 1.27
C VAL A 153 -7.70 2.65 0.90
N GLY A 154 -8.32 3.33 1.84
CA GLY A 154 -8.90 4.66 1.63
C GLY A 154 -7.85 5.67 1.17
N LEU A 155 -6.65 5.64 1.76
CA LEU A 155 -5.52 6.48 1.35
C LEU A 155 -5.03 6.12 -0.06
N SER A 156 -5.09 4.84 -0.44
CA SER A 156 -4.75 4.36 -1.79
C SER A 156 -5.65 4.90 -2.90
N ARG A 157 -6.86 5.38 -2.58
CA ARG A 157 -7.80 5.94 -3.57
C ARG A 157 -7.28 7.20 -4.27
N ASN A 158 -6.31 7.89 -3.66
CA ASN A 158 -5.65 9.04 -4.29
C ASN A 158 -4.61 8.64 -5.35
N GLY A 159 -4.40 7.33 -5.57
CA GLY A 159 -3.41 6.79 -6.49
C GLY A 159 -3.88 5.51 -7.20
N SER A 160 -2.96 4.92 -7.95
CA SER A 160 -3.09 3.59 -8.55
C SER A 160 -2.22 2.59 -7.78
N VAL A 161 -2.85 1.53 -7.28
CA VAL A 161 -2.17 0.36 -6.73
C VAL A 161 -2.38 -0.79 -7.69
N LYS A 162 -1.29 -1.34 -8.24
CA LYS A 162 -1.39 -2.41 -9.24
C LYS A 162 -1.57 -3.79 -8.59
N ASN A 163 -0.78 -4.08 -7.57
CA ASN A 163 -0.86 -5.33 -6.82
C ASN A 163 -1.11 -5.05 -5.34
N LEU A 164 -2.16 -5.63 -4.78
CA LEU A 164 -2.42 -5.63 -3.34
C LEU A 164 -2.15 -7.03 -2.81
N VAL A 165 -1.26 -7.13 -1.85
CA VAL A 165 -0.83 -8.40 -1.29
C VAL A 165 -1.14 -8.44 0.19
N PHE A 166 -1.72 -9.54 0.63
CA PHE A 166 -1.86 -9.83 2.04
C PHE A 166 -0.94 -10.99 2.40
N SER A 167 -0.12 -10.81 3.43
CA SER A 167 0.83 -11.80 3.92
C SER A 167 0.64 -12.10 5.40
N ARG A 168 1.16 -13.25 5.87
CA ARG A 168 1.12 -13.70 7.28
C ARG A 168 -0.30 -13.78 7.86
N LEU A 169 -1.20 -14.45 7.15
CA LEU A 169 -2.57 -14.75 7.60
C LEU A 169 -2.60 -15.91 8.61
N ASP A 170 -1.66 -15.90 9.55
CA ASP A 170 -1.29 -17.12 10.29
C ASP A 170 -2.31 -17.46 11.39
N TYR A 171 -3.07 -16.47 11.90
CA TYR A 171 -4.02 -16.65 13.00
C TYR A 171 -5.25 -15.77 12.83
N PHE A 172 -6.40 -16.39 12.61
CA PHE A 172 -7.72 -15.74 12.66
C PHE A 172 -8.45 -16.26 13.91
N CYS A 173 -8.71 -15.42 14.91
CA CYS A 173 -9.37 -15.86 16.15
C CYS A 173 -10.89 -15.97 15.97
N VAL A 174 -11.51 -16.81 16.80
CA VAL A 174 -12.95 -17.12 16.78
C VAL A 174 -13.79 -15.91 17.20
N GLU A 175 -13.28 -15.06 18.09
CA GLU A 175 -13.99 -13.87 18.60
C GLU A 175 -14.25 -12.84 17.50
N THR A 176 -13.33 -12.68 16.55
CA THR A 176 -13.55 -11.83 15.38
C THR A 176 -14.72 -12.33 14.51
N ALA A 177 -14.97 -13.64 14.44
CA ALA A 177 -16.12 -14.18 13.73
C ALA A 177 -17.46 -13.90 14.45
N TYR A 178 -17.44 -13.74 15.77
CA TYR A 178 -18.60 -13.40 16.59
C TYR A 178 -19.08 -11.97 16.34
N VAL A 179 -18.15 -11.03 16.24
CA VAL A 179 -18.42 -9.59 15.99
C VAL A 179 -19.07 -9.37 14.62
N ILE A 180 -18.82 -10.25 13.65
CA ILE A 180 -19.38 -10.15 12.30
C ILE A 180 -20.82 -10.70 12.26
N SER A 181 -21.18 -11.70 13.09
CA SER A 181 -22.58 -12.14 13.25
C SER A 181 -22.80 -13.10 14.45
N PRO A 182 -23.73 -12.81 15.38
CA PRO A 182 -24.03 -13.67 16.55
C PRO A 182 -24.59 -15.05 16.18
N ARG A 183 -25.24 -15.19 15.03
CA ARG A 183 -25.85 -16.45 14.54
C ARG A 183 -24.82 -17.54 14.21
N TRP A 184 -23.52 -17.20 14.24
CA TRP A 184 -22.41 -18.05 13.82
C TRP A 184 -21.58 -18.59 14.99
N TYR A 185 -21.90 -18.17 16.22
CA TYR A 185 -21.27 -18.61 17.47
C TYR A 185 -21.68 -20.04 17.86
N GLN A 186 -22.96 -20.35 17.68
CA GLN A 186 -23.53 -21.67 18.01
C GLN A 186 -22.99 -22.80 17.14
N LEU A 187 -22.25 -22.49 16.07
CA LEU A 187 -21.63 -23.44 15.16
C LEU A 187 -20.13 -23.67 15.44
N ALA A 188 -19.54 -22.98 16.43
CA ALA A 188 -18.10 -22.93 16.68
C ALA A 188 -17.63 -23.73 17.93
N GLU A 189 -18.52 -24.47 18.59
CA GLU A 189 -18.19 -25.29 19.77
C GLU A 189 -17.76 -26.73 19.45
N GLU A 190 -17.72 -27.14 18.18
CA GLU A 190 -17.21 -28.45 17.78
C GLU A 190 -15.71 -28.43 17.45
N PRO A 191 -14.94 -29.48 17.77
CA PRO A 191 -13.48 -29.50 17.62
C PRO A 191 -12.99 -29.35 16.16
N LEU A 192 -11.93 -28.55 16.00
CA LEU A 192 -11.34 -28.12 14.72
C LEU A 192 -10.94 -29.25 13.78
N ASN A 193 -11.72 -29.45 12.72
CA ASN A 193 -11.31 -30.18 11.51
C ASN A 193 -11.26 -29.23 10.28
N ASN A 194 -10.75 -29.72 9.15
CA ASN A 194 -10.55 -28.97 7.90
C ASN A 194 -11.76 -28.10 7.47
N ARG A 195 -12.99 -28.44 7.87
CA ARG A 195 -14.21 -27.66 7.60
C ARG A 195 -14.24 -26.29 8.29
N GLU A 196 -13.60 -26.13 9.43
CA GLU A 196 -13.55 -24.86 10.16
C GLU A 196 -12.56 -23.87 9.56
N GLN A 197 -11.45 -24.34 9.01
CA GLN A 197 -10.57 -23.48 8.19
C GLN A 197 -11.27 -23.06 6.89
N LEU A 198 -12.05 -23.96 6.27
CA LEU A 198 -12.88 -23.66 5.09
C LEU A 198 -13.92 -22.56 5.38
N LEU A 199 -14.60 -22.62 6.52
CA LEU A 199 -15.59 -21.61 6.93
C LEU A 199 -14.93 -20.27 7.35
N ARG A 200 -13.69 -20.29 7.85
CA ARG A 200 -12.92 -19.07 8.15
C ARG A 200 -12.56 -18.30 6.87
N TYR A 201 -12.12 -18.97 5.80
CA TYR A 201 -11.79 -18.30 4.53
C TYR A 201 -13.03 -17.82 3.75
N ALA A 202 -14.16 -18.52 3.83
CA ALA A 202 -15.41 -18.08 3.20
C ALA A 202 -15.92 -16.73 3.77
N LYS A 203 -15.63 -16.43 5.04
CA LYS A 203 -16.01 -15.17 5.72
C LYS A 203 -15.20 -13.95 5.29
N PHE A 204 -14.07 -14.14 4.61
CA PHE A 204 -13.28 -13.06 4.03
C PHE A 204 -13.75 -12.64 2.64
N VAL A 205 -14.55 -13.47 1.96
CA VAL A 205 -15.04 -13.16 0.62
C VAL A 205 -15.84 -11.85 0.60
N PRO A 206 -16.77 -11.57 1.55
CA PRO A 206 -17.45 -10.28 1.61
C PRO A 206 -16.50 -9.11 1.89
N PHE A 207 -15.52 -9.28 2.77
CA PHE A 207 -14.53 -8.25 3.09
C PHE A 207 -13.64 -7.92 1.89
N PHE A 208 -13.12 -8.94 1.19
CA PHE A 208 -12.37 -8.74 -0.04
C PHE A 208 -13.24 -8.18 -1.17
N LYS A 209 -14.54 -8.53 -1.23
CA LYS A 209 -15.51 -7.91 -2.14
C LYS A 209 -15.70 -6.42 -1.84
N GLU A 210 -15.82 -6.03 -0.57
CA GLU A 210 -15.93 -4.64 -0.12
C GLU A 210 -14.64 -3.83 -0.43
N LEU A 211 -13.48 -4.47 -0.26
CA LEU A 211 -12.18 -3.91 -0.62
C LEU A 211 -12.01 -3.75 -2.13
N SER A 212 -12.37 -4.77 -2.92
CA SER A 212 -12.22 -4.75 -4.38
C SER A 212 -13.20 -3.78 -5.04
N SER A 213 -14.43 -3.65 -4.52
CA SER A 213 -15.37 -2.65 -5.01
C SER A 213 -14.91 -1.22 -4.71
N SER A 214 -14.12 -1.05 -3.65
CA SER A 214 -13.54 0.23 -3.25
C SER A 214 -12.30 0.65 -4.05
N VAL A 215 -11.66 -0.25 -4.80
CA VAL A 215 -10.47 0.07 -5.61
C VAL A 215 -10.52 -0.61 -6.98
N PRO A 216 -10.74 0.15 -8.07
CA PRO A 216 -11.20 -0.42 -9.34
C PRO A 216 -10.19 -1.25 -10.15
N LYS A 217 -8.95 -1.49 -9.69
CA LYS A 217 -7.87 -2.11 -10.49
C LYS A 217 -6.85 -2.92 -9.70
N ILE A 218 -7.29 -3.67 -8.68
CA ILE A 218 -6.37 -4.43 -7.83
C ILE A 218 -6.34 -5.91 -8.23
N ALA A 219 -5.13 -6.44 -8.50
CA ALA A 219 -4.87 -7.87 -8.37
C ALA A 219 -4.60 -8.18 -6.89
N VAL A 220 -5.41 -9.07 -6.30
CA VAL A 220 -5.20 -9.51 -4.91
C VAL A 220 -4.34 -10.78 -4.92
N GLU A 221 -3.12 -10.68 -4.42
CA GLU A 221 -2.24 -11.82 -4.22
C GLU A 221 -2.30 -12.25 -2.75
N LEU A 222 -2.56 -13.53 -2.51
CA LEU A 222 -2.44 -14.12 -1.17
C LEU A 222 -1.12 -14.88 -1.13
N SER A 223 -0.15 -14.35 -0.38
CA SER A 223 1.18 -14.95 -0.24
C SER A 223 1.37 -15.49 1.17
N ASP A 224 1.84 -16.74 1.30
CA ASP A 224 2.00 -17.50 2.55
C ASP A 224 0.68 -17.85 3.28
N PRO A 225 0.09 -19.02 3.01
CA PRO A 225 -0.40 -19.87 4.08
C PRO A 225 0.80 -20.69 4.56
N ALA A 226 1.55 -20.20 5.55
CA ALA A 226 2.41 -21.07 6.36
C ALA A 226 1.56 -21.97 7.30
N ILE A 227 0.39 -22.41 6.81
CA ILE A 227 -0.28 -23.60 7.29
C ILE A 227 0.07 -24.65 6.26
N VAL A 228 1.16 -25.36 6.52
CA VAL A 228 1.31 -26.73 6.05
C VAL A 228 0.13 -27.49 6.67
N LEU A 229 -1.01 -27.49 5.98
CA LEU A 229 -1.95 -28.57 6.17
C LEU A 229 -1.30 -29.76 5.50
N GLU A 230 -0.69 -30.64 6.30
CA GLU A 230 -0.42 -32.02 5.94
C GLU A 230 -1.74 -32.76 5.66
N THR A 231 -2.54 -32.29 4.71
CA THR A 231 -3.66 -33.06 4.18
C THR A 231 -3.65 -32.89 2.67
N LYS A 232 -3.82 -34.02 1.96
CA LYS A 232 -3.66 -34.23 0.51
C LYS A 232 -4.59 -33.39 -0.41
N GLY A 233 -5.12 -32.24 0.04
CA GLY A 233 -6.12 -31.44 -0.67
C GLY A 233 -5.86 -29.93 -0.81
N GLY A 234 -4.73 -29.40 -0.31
CA GLY A 234 -4.50 -27.95 -0.18
C GLY A 234 -4.59 -27.13 -1.48
N TYR A 235 -4.03 -27.61 -2.59
CA TYR A 235 -3.98 -26.85 -3.85
C TYR A 235 -5.37 -26.73 -4.53
N GLY A 236 -6.17 -27.79 -4.47
CA GLY A 236 -7.51 -27.80 -5.08
C GLY A 236 -8.54 -26.93 -4.36
N PHE A 237 -8.34 -26.65 -3.06
CA PHE A 237 -9.20 -25.74 -2.30
C PHE A 237 -8.94 -24.28 -2.68
N TRP A 238 -7.69 -23.87 -2.64
CA TRP A 238 -7.28 -22.52 -2.94
C TRP A 238 -7.58 -22.11 -4.39
N ASN A 239 -7.45 -23.03 -5.34
CA ASN A 239 -7.95 -22.83 -6.71
C ASN A 239 -9.47 -22.64 -6.76
N ARG A 240 -10.26 -23.34 -5.94
CA ARG A 240 -11.73 -23.11 -5.89
C ARG A 240 -12.09 -21.76 -5.29
N VAL A 241 -11.38 -21.29 -4.27
CA VAL A 241 -11.58 -19.93 -3.71
C VAL A 241 -11.20 -18.87 -4.72
N ALA A 242 -10.03 -19.00 -5.37
CA ALA A 242 -9.61 -18.11 -6.44
C ALA A 242 -10.61 -18.08 -7.60
N ASN A 243 -11.09 -19.26 -8.03
CA ASN A 243 -12.08 -19.37 -9.11
C ASN A 243 -13.42 -18.74 -8.72
N ASN A 244 -13.89 -18.92 -7.48
CA ASN A 244 -15.13 -18.27 -7.01
C ASN A 244 -14.99 -16.76 -6.91
N LEU A 245 -13.84 -16.26 -6.45
CA LEU A 245 -13.55 -14.82 -6.43
C LEU A 245 -13.46 -14.23 -7.84
N GLN A 246 -12.86 -14.94 -8.80
CA GLN A 246 -12.77 -14.54 -10.20
C GLN A 246 -14.12 -14.60 -10.93
N ARG A 247 -15.02 -15.54 -10.57
CA ARG A 247 -16.33 -15.70 -11.21
C ARG A 247 -17.26 -14.50 -10.96
N ASP A 248 -17.09 -13.86 -9.81
CA ASP A 248 -17.94 -12.75 -9.36
C ASP A 248 -17.28 -11.37 -9.49
N ASN A 249 -16.00 -11.28 -9.86
CA ASN A 249 -15.24 -10.01 -9.86
C ASN A 249 -14.15 -9.95 -10.94
N PRO A 250 -13.77 -8.73 -11.39
CA PRO A 250 -12.61 -8.51 -12.27
C PRO A 250 -11.25 -8.71 -11.56
N VAL A 251 -11.22 -9.28 -10.36
CA VAL A 251 -10.00 -9.42 -9.54
C VAL A 251 -9.25 -10.68 -9.94
N THR A 252 -8.03 -10.52 -10.43
CA THR A 252 -7.13 -11.66 -10.64
C THR A 252 -6.51 -12.09 -9.32
N VAL A 253 -6.99 -13.20 -8.76
CA VAL A 253 -6.36 -13.84 -7.60
C VAL A 253 -5.21 -14.72 -8.08
N LYS A 254 -3.98 -14.41 -7.66
CA LYS A 254 -2.80 -15.27 -7.89
C LYS A 254 -2.36 -15.87 -6.57
N MET A 255 -2.05 -17.17 -6.60
CA MET A 255 -1.47 -17.87 -5.48
C MET A 255 -0.04 -18.23 -5.82
N ARG A 256 0.90 -17.84 -4.95
CA ARG A 256 2.30 -18.27 -5.05
C ARG A 256 2.62 -19.20 -3.89
N THR A 257 2.99 -20.42 -4.23
CA THR A 257 3.70 -21.34 -3.33
C THR A 257 5.18 -20.97 -3.34
N LYS A 258 5.80 -20.79 -2.17
CA LYS A 258 7.27 -20.75 -2.10
C LYS A 258 7.80 -22.10 -2.54
N ASN A 259 8.62 -22.13 -3.60
CA ASN A 259 9.46 -23.29 -3.86
C ASN A 259 10.41 -23.40 -2.66
N GLN A 260 10.28 -24.48 -1.88
CA GLN A 260 11.25 -24.81 -0.85
C GLN A 260 12.56 -25.16 -1.55
N HIS A 261 13.60 -24.35 -1.31
CA HIS A 261 14.98 -24.63 -1.67
C HIS A 261 15.76 -24.88 -0.38
#